data_AF-A0A4P1JWL6-F1
#
_entry.id   AF-A0A4P1JWL6-F1
#
_cell.length_a   1.000
_cell.length_b   1.000
_cell.length_c   1.000
_cell.angle_alpha   90.00
_cell.angle_beta   90.00
_cell.angle_gamma   90.00
#
_symmetry.space_group_name_H-M   'P 1'
#
loop_
_entity.id
_entity.type
_entity.pdbx_description
1 polymer ?
#
loop_
_entity_poly.entity_id
_entity_poly.type
_entity_poly.pdbx_seq_one_letter_code
_entity_poly.pdbx_strand_id
1 'polypeptide(L)' 'MTPQDRQWAEMMQASARMGVGPEGFWRLSLKEWRMLTAGPAQAAPLGRGELERMQERWPDD' A
#
# COMPACT_ATOMS: atom_id res chain seq x y z
N MET A 1 -10.94 14.17 -13.65
CA MET A 1 -10.93 12.98 -12.77
C MET A 1 -10.97 13.48 -11.34
N THR A 2 -12.03 13.18 -10.59
CA THR A 2 -12.16 13.67 -9.21
C THR A 2 -11.14 12.97 -8.29
N PRO A 3 -10.85 13.51 -7.10
CA PRO A 3 -9.98 12.85 -6.13
C PRO A 3 -10.45 11.42 -5.79
N GLN A 4 -11.76 11.21 -5.75
CA GLN A 4 -12.38 9.92 -5.48
C GLN A 4 -12.17 8.92 -6.64
N ASP A 5 -12.28 9.38 -7.90
CA ASP A 5 -12.02 8.51 -9.07
C ASP A 5 -10.57 7.99 -9.09
N ARG A 6 -9.61 8.83 -8.70
CA ARG A 6 -8.20 8.43 -8.57
C ARG A 6 -8.01 7.37 -7.49
N GLN A 7 -8.64 7.56 -6.34
CA GLN A 7 -8.55 6.60 -5.23
C GLN A 7 -9.07 5.21 -5.64
N TRP A 8 -10.18 5.16 -6.38
CA TRP A 8 -10.71 3.89 -6.91
C TRP A 8 -9.76 3.22 -7.90
N ALA A 9 -9.14 4.01 -8.80
CA ALA A 9 -8.16 3.50 -9.74
C ALA A 9 -6.92 2.92 -9.02
N GLU A 10 -6.45 3.59 -7.98
CA GLU A 10 -5.34 3.11 -7.14
C GLU A 10 -5.68 1.80 -6.42
N MET A 11 -6.89 1.67 -5.89
CA MET A 11 -7.37 0.43 -5.26
C MET A 11 -7.43 -0.73 -6.26
N MET A 12 -7.99 -0.52 -7.46
CA MET A 12 -8.01 -1.52 -8.54
C MET A 12 -6.60 -1.92 -9.00
N GLN A 13 -5.66 -0.97 -9.09
CA GLN A 13 -4.28 -1.31 -9.42
C GLN A 13 -3.60 -2.12 -8.31
N ALA A 14 -3.85 -1.79 -7.04
CA ALA A 14 -3.34 -2.55 -5.92
C ALA A 14 -3.92 -3.98 -5.88
N SER A 15 -5.20 -4.16 -6.21
CA SER A 15 -5.82 -5.50 -6.28
C SER A 15 -5.16 -6.36 -7.35
N ALA A 16 -4.89 -5.79 -8.52
CA ALA A 16 -4.19 -6.47 -9.61
C ALA A 16 -2.78 -6.93 -9.19
N ARG A 17 -2.03 -6.10 -8.44
CA ARG A 17 -0.72 -6.47 -7.89
C ARG A 17 -0.79 -7.62 -6.88
N MET A 18 -1.91 -7.78 -6.19
CA MET A 18 -2.18 -8.90 -5.27
C MET A 18 -2.75 -10.15 -5.99
N GLY A 19 -2.89 -10.13 -7.32
CA GLY A 19 -3.49 -11.23 -8.09
C GLY A 19 -5.02 -11.27 -8.05
N VAL A 20 -5.68 -10.24 -7.52
CA VAL A 20 -7.14 -10.11 -7.48
C VAL A 20 -7.61 -9.38 -8.74
N GLY A 21 -8.20 -10.14 -9.67
CA GLY A 21 -8.80 -9.59 -10.88
C GLY A 21 -10.02 -8.69 -10.61
N PRO A 22 -10.50 -7.94 -11.61
CA PRO A 22 -11.56 -6.94 -11.43
C PRO A 22 -12.85 -7.49 -10.80
N GLU A 23 -13.33 -8.67 -11.21
CA GLU A 23 -14.52 -9.28 -10.59
C GLU A 23 -14.30 -9.64 -9.11
N GLY A 24 -13.10 -10.14 -8.80
CA GLY A 24 -12.71 -10.42 -7.42
C GLY A 24 -12.74 -9.15 -6.57
N PHE A 25 -12.22 -8.05 -7.10
CA PHE A 25 -12.25 -6.74 -6.44
C PHE A 25 -13.68 -6.26 -6.16
N TRP A 26 -14.59 -6.34 -7.14
CA TRP A 26 -15.99 -5.91 -6.96
C TRP A 26 -16.78 -6.76 -5.97
N ARG A 27 -16.35 -8.02 -5.77
CA ARG A 27 -16.99 -8.92 -4.81
C ARG A 27 -16.50 -8.71 -3.37
N LEU A 28 -15.37 -8.05 -3.17
CA LEU A 28 -14.85 -7.74 -1.85
C LEU A 28 -15.66 -6.62 -1.20
N SER A 29 -16.00 -6.81 0.08
CA SER A 29 -16.46 -5.71 0.91
C SER A 29 -15.30 -4.75 1.25
N LEU A 30 -15.62 -3.50 1.57
CA LEU A 30 -14.62 -2.52 2.03
C LEU A 30 -13.85 -2.99 3.28
N LYS A 31 -14.49 -3.81 4.12
CA LYS A 31 -13.85 -4.41 5.30
C LYS A 31 -12.78 -5.43 4.90
N GLU A 32 -13.10 -6.32 3.97
CA GLU A 32 -12.15 -7.32 3.45
C GLU A 32 -11.00 -6.64 2.70
N TRP A 33 -11.31 -5.64 1.88
CA TRP A 33 -10.27 -4.82 1.24
C TRP A 33 -9.32 -4.21 2.27
N ARG A 34 -9.87 -3.57 3.32
CA ARG A 34 -9.06 -3.01 4.42
C ARG A 34 -8.22 -4.07 5.11
N MET A 35 -8.71 -5.30 5.30
CA MET A 35 -7.91 -6.38 5.88
C MET A 35 -6.76 -6.82 4.97
N LEU A 36 -6.99 -6.87 3.65
CA LEU A 36 -5.96 -7.23 2.67
C LEU A 36 -4.88 -6.16 2.52
N THR A 37 -5.26 -4.88 2.61
CA THR A 37 -4.33 -3.75 2.45
C THR A 37 -3.82 -3.18 3.77
N ALA A 38 -4.35 -3.62 4.91
CA ALA A 38 -3.79 -3.32 6.21
C ALA A 38 -2.49 -4.10 6.35
N GLY A 39 -1.43 -3.59 5.73
CA GLY A 39 -0.06 -3.91 6.13
C GLY A 39 0.14 -3.61 7.61
N PRO A 40 1.23 -4.11 8.23
CA PRO A 40 1.54 -3.85 9.64
C PRO A 40 1.37 -2.36 9.90
N ALA A 41 0.42 -2.04 10.78
CA ALA A 41 -0.24 -0.75 10.95
C ALA A 41 0.63 0.42 10.49
N GLN A 42 0.50 0.81 9.21
CA GLN A 42 1.14 1.98 8.60
C GLN A 42 2.43 2.36 9.33
N ALA A 43 3.47 1.51 9.28
CA ALA A 43 4.79 1.97 9.69
C ALA A 43 5.01 3.24 8.89
N ALA A 44 5.06 4.38 9.58
CA ALA A 44 5.22 5.67 8.93
C ALA A 44 6.43 5.53 7.99
N PRO A 45 6.37 6.07 6.77
CA PRO A 45 7.53 6.08 5.90
C PRO A 45 8.73 6.55 6.70
N LEU A 46 9.80 5.76 6.71
CA LEU A 46 10.98 6.04 7.52
C LEU A 46 11.39 7.49 7.27
N GLY A 47 11.45 8.32 8.31
CA GLY A 47 11.81 9.71 8.15
C GLY A 47 13.19 9.83 7.51
N ARG A 48 13.45 10.90 6.75
CA ARG A 48 14.77 11.08 6.08
C ARG A 48 15.94 10.91 7.06
N GLY A 49 15.83 11.49 8.26
CA GLY A 49 16.87 11.37 9.28
C GLY A 49 17.00 9.96 9.89
N GLU A 50 15.92 9.17 9.92
CA GLU A 50 16.05 7.76 10.32
C GLU A 50 16.75 6.94 9.23
N LEU A 51 16.50 7.25 7.95
CA LEU A 51 17.15 6.58 6.82
C LEU A 51 18.66 6.82 6.84
N GLU A 52 19.08 8.07 7.02
CA GLU A 52 20.50 8.44 7.12
C GLU A 52 21.18 7.71 8.28
N ARG A 53 20.54 7.66 9.46
CA ARG A 53 21.08 6.91 10.61
C ARG A 53 21.15 5.40 10.38
N MET A 54 20.26 4.87 9.56
CA MET A 54 20.24 3.45 9.20
C MET A 54 21.42 3.13 8.28
N GLN A 55 21.66 3.96 7.26
CA GLN A 55 22.79 3.85 6.34
C GLN A 55 24.14 3.99 7.06
N GLU A 56 24.26 4.92 8.01
CA GLU A 56 25.47 5.06 8.84
C GLU A 56 25.74 3.82 9.70
N ARG A 57 24.68 3.16 10.17
CA ARG A 57 24.77 2.03 11.12
C ARG A 57 25.00 0.69 10.44
N TRP A 58 24.50 0.53 9.22
CA TRP A 58 24.70 -0.64 8.37
C TRP A 58 25.17 -0.18 6.99
N PRO A 59 26.48 0.14 6.85
CA PRO A 59 27.05 0.41 5.54
C PRO A 59 27.04 -0.88 4.70
N ASP A 60 26.59 -0.76 3.46
CA ASP A 60 26.63 -1.84 2.47
C ASP A 60 28.07 -1.99 1.93
N ASP A 61 28.95 -2.64 2.70
CA ASP A 61 30.23 -3.19 2.21
C ASP A 61 30.06 -4.57 1.56
#